data_AF-A0A0N0MC82-F1
#
_entry.id   AF-A0A0N0MC82-F1
#
_cell.length_a   1.000
_cell.length_b   1.000
_cell.length_c   1.000
_cell.angle_alpha   90.00
_cell.angle_beta   90.00
_cell.angle_gamma   90.00
#
_symmetry.space_group_name_H-M   'P 1'
#
loop_
_entity.id
_entity.type
_entity.pdbx_description
1 polymer ?
#
loop_
_entity_poly.entity_id
_entity_poly.type
_entity_poly.pdbx_seq_one_letter_code
_entity_poly.pdbx_strand_id
1 'polypeptide(L)'
;MAEISLNPDPLSPERRQAAADYLAALRAHGVQPEGFAWAIDGNGQFHLLMVTSLIDRVGPQVVYDTLFKAYDRAVTPKAIDPWIVSAFSPKSGFGKAYLEIIDIQIGVRTEDGQHVSEEFAFVTQAIGPFRIRANWMYIKGKPISNPEAQLRGWHRFTKDIEKLAA
;
A
#
# COMPACT_ATOMS: atom_id res chain seq x y z
N MET A 1 -9.45 -30.51 4.74
CA MET A 1 -8.09 -30.23 4.23
C MET A 1 -8.19 -28.96 3.40
N ALA A 2 -7.39 -27.93 3.68
CA ALA A 2 -7.41 -26.70 2.89
C ALA A 2 -6.52 -26.92 1.65
N GLU A 3 -7.09 -26.82 0.45
CA GLU A 3 -6.31 -26.73 -0.78
C GLU A 3 -5.52 -25.41 -0.75
N ILE A 4 -4.21 -25.51 -0.60
CA ILE A 4 -3.31 -24.38 -0.82
C ILE A 4 -3.27 -24.17 -2.34
N SER A 5 -4.12 -23.28 -2.84
CA SER A 5 -4.08 -22.86 -4.24
C SER A 5 -2.79 -22.06 -4.48
N LEU A 6 -1.79 -22.76 -5.02
CA LEU A 6 -0.54 -22.20 -5.51
C LEU A 6 -0.75 -21.57 -6.91
N ASN A 7 -1.72 -20.66 -7.07
CA ASN A 7 -1.88 -19.93 -8.34
C ASN A 7 -1.36 -18.49 -8.22
N PRO A 8 -0.51 -18.05 -9.17
CA PRO A 8 0.80 -17.61 -8.77
C PRO A 8 1.16 -16.32 -9.48
N ASP A 9 0.21 -15.51 -9.95
CA ASP A 9 0.56 -14.32 -10.74
C ASP A 9 1.47 -13.45 -9.89
N PRO A 10 2.78 -13.48 -10.19
CA PRO A 10 3.73 -12.76 -9.39
C PRO A 10 3.46 -11.30 -9.70
N LEU A 11 3.61 -10.44 -8.70
CA LEU A 11 3.58 -9.02 -8.97
C LEU A 11 4.68 -8.70 -9.99
N SER A 12 4.26 -8.31 -11.19
CA SER A 12 5.15 -8.01 -12.32
C SER A 12 6.16 -6.93 -11.94
N PRO A 13 7.39 -6.94 -12.48
CA PRO A 13 8.38 -5.88 -12.23
C PRO A 13 7.83 -4.46 -12.46
N GLU A 14 6.99 -4.26 -13.47
CA GLU A 14 6.40 -2.97 -13.83
C GLU A 14 5.46 -2.47 -12.73
N ARG A 15 4.53 -3.31 -12.26
CA ARG A 15 3.67 -3.00 -11.09
C ARG A 15 4.49 -2.74 -9.83
N ARG A 16 5.62 -3.45 -9.66
CA ARG A 16 6.49 -3.20 -8.51
C ARG A 16 7.06 -1.79 -8.55
N GLN A 17 7.65 -1.45 -9.68
CA GLN A 17 8.22 -0.14 -9.90
C GLN A 17 7.16 0.97 -9.79
N ALA A 18 5.99 0.78 -10.42
CA ALA A 18 4.92 1.77 -10.40
C ALA A 18 4.42 2.10 -8.97
N ALA A 19 4.30 1.10 -8.09
CA ALA A 19 3.97 1.35 -6.69
C ALA A 19 5.10 2.03 -5.93
N ALA A 20 6.35 1.65 -6.17
CA ALA A 20 7.51 2.32 -5.56
C ALA A 20 7.57 3.81 -5.97
N ASP A 21 7.39 4.11 -7.25
CA ASP A 21 7.38 5.48 -7.79
C ASP A 21 6.20 6.28 -7.24
N TYR A 22 5.02 5.67 -7.17
CA TYR A 22 3.83 6.31 -6.61
C TYR A 22 4.04 6.67 -5.14
N LEU A 23 4.57 5.74 -4.35
CA LEU A 23 4.89 5.98 -2.95
C LEU A 23 5.98 7.06 -2.79
N ALA A 24 6.99 7.06 -3.65
CA ALA A 24 8.03 8.07 -3.65
C ALA A 24 7.44 9.47 -3.94
N ALA A 25 6.55 9.58 -4.93
CA ALA A 25 5.86 10.82 -5.25
C ALA A 25 5.04 11.34 -4.06
N LEU A 26 4.23 10.48 -3.41
CA LEU A 26 3.50 10.84 -2.20
C LEU A 26 4.43 11.38 -1.10
N ARG A 27 5.54 10.67 -0.85
CA ARG A 27 6.52 11.05 0.19
C ARG A 27 7.23 12.36 -0.13
N ALA A 28 7.55 12.63 -1.40
CA ALA A 28 8.17 13.88 -1.83
C ALA A 28 7.32 15.10 -1.46
N HIS A 29 5.99 14.94 -1.45
CA HIS A 29 5.05 15.98 -1.03
C HIS A 29 4.66 15.91 0.46
N GLY A 30 5.34 15.07 1.24
CA GLY A 30 5.11 14.94 2.69
C GLY A 30 3.90 14.07 3.05
N VAL A 31 3.33 13.33 2.11
CA VAL A 31 2.31 12.31 2.39
C VAL A 31 3.02 11.01 2.73
N GLN A 32 2.85 10.56 3.97
CA GLN A 32 3.44 9.32 4.46
C GLN A 32 2.31 8.38 4.85
N PRO A 33 2.04 7.32 4.08
CA PRO A 33 1.11 6.28 4.50
C PRO A 33 1.73 5.37 5.58
N GLU A 34 0.89 4.93 6.51
CA GLU A 34 1.19 3.92 7.52
C GLU A 34 1.32 2.51 6.90
N GLY A 35 0.60 2.25 5.82
CA GLY A 35 0.64 0.99 5.09
C GLY A 35 0.56 1.20 3.59
N PHE A 36 1.30 0.41 2.83
CA PHE A 36 1.29 0.49 1.37
C PHE A 36 1.65 -0.86 0.76
N ALA A 37 0.74 -1.46 -0.01
CA ALA A 37 0.96 -2.77 -0.63
C ALA A 37 0.08 -2.98 -1.86
N TRP A 38 0.49 -3.88 -2.74
CA TRP A 38 -0.43 -4.48 -3.70
C TRP A 38 -1.29 -5.56 -3.04
N ALA A 39 -2.50 -5.71 -3.55
CA ALA A 39 -3.40 -6.80 -3.24
C ALA A 39 -4.19 -7.25 -4.46
N ILE A 40 -4.81 -8.42 -4.36
CA ILE A 40 -5.77 -8.92 -5.33
C ILE A 40 -7.12 -9.13 -4.65
N ASP A 41 -8.21 -8.72 -5.27
CA ASP A 41 -9.55 -8.94 -4.75
C ASP A 41 -10.11 -10.35 -5.07
N GLY A 42 -11.39 -10.57 -4.75
CA GLY A 42 -12.11 -11.82 -5.06
C GLY A 42 -12.27 -12.09 -6.57
N ASN A 43 -12.19 -11.05 -7.41
CA ASN A 43 -12.34 -11.12 -8.86
C ASN A 43 -11.00 -11.24 -9.58
N GLY A 44 -9.87 -11.26 -8.85
CA GLY A 44 -8.54 -11.29 -9.46
C GLY A 44 -8.01 -9.92 -9.88
N GLN A 45 -8.69 -8.82 -9.52
CA GLN A 45 -8.23 -7.48 -9.87
C GLN A 45 -7.18 -6.99 -8.87
N PHE A 46 -6.14 -6.33 -9.37
CA PHE A 46 -5.09 -5.74 -8.55
C PHE A 46 -5.53 -4.38 -8.00
N HIS A 47 -5.32 -4.20 -6.70
CA HIS A 47 -5.55 -2.95 -5.98
C HIS A 47 -4.28 -2.51 -5.28
N LEU A 48 -4.03 -1.20 -5.29
CA LEU A 48 -2.97 -0.58 -4.50
C LEU A 48 -3.56 -0.11 -3.17
N LEU A 49 -3.29 -0.86 -2.13
CA LEU A 49 -3.78 -0.57 -0.78
C LEU A 49 -2.94 0.53 -0.14
N MET A 50 -3.62 1.51 0.45
CA MET A 50 -3.00 2.58 1.22
C MET A 50 -3.67 2.68 2.59
N VAL A 51 -2.96 2.40 3.67
CA VAL A 51 -3.44 2.68 5.03
C VAL A 51 -2.90 4.03 5.45
N THR A 52 -3.79 4.98 5.78
CA THR A 52 -3.37 6.33 6.17
C THR A 52 -4.28 6.99 7.22
N SER A 53 -3.70 7.62 8.25
CA SER A 53 -4.51 8.40 9.21
C SER A 53 -5.08 9.69 8.63
N LEU A 54 -4.70 10.10 7.41
CA LEU A 54 -5.33 11.22 6.71
C LEU A 54 -6.84 11.02 6.55
N ILE A 55 -7.29 9.78 6.34
CA ILE A 55 -8.73 9.47 6.24
C ILE A 55 -9.47 9.90 7.51
N ASP A 56 -8.88 9.71 8.69
CA ASP A 56 -9.50 10.11 9.96
C ASP A 56 -9.52 11.64 10.17
N ARG A 57 -8.66 12.36 9.44
CA ARG A 57 -8.42 13.81 9.65
C ARG A 57 -9.19 14.68 8.67
N VAL A 58 -9.13 14.33 7.39
CA VAL A 58 -9.73 15.12 6.32
C VAL A 58 -10.93 14.42 5.67
N GLY A 59 -11.18 13.17 6.04
CA GLY A 59 -12.24 12.35 5.46
C GLY A 59 -11.80 11.63 4.18
N PRO A 60 -12.38 10.45 3.88
CA PRO A 60 -11.98 9.64 2.74
C PRO A 60 -12.22 10.34 1.39
N GLN A 61 -13.34 11.06 1.24
CA GLN A 61 -13.66 11.77 0.02
C GLN A 61 -12.57 12.79 -0.35
N VAL A 62 -12.11 13.59 0.61
CA VAL A 62 -11.05 14.59 0.39
C VAL A 62 -9.74 13.92 -0.03
N VAL A 63 -9.42 12.75 0.54
CA VAL A 63 -8.25 11.97 0.12
C VAL A 63 -8.38 11.55 -1.34
N TYR A 64 -9.50 10.92 -1.72
CA TYR A 64 -9.71 10.49 -3.11
C TYR A 64 -9.72 11.65 -4.10
N ASP A 65 -10.48 12.72 -3.83
CA ASP A 65 -10.53 13.91 -4.70
C ASP A 65 -9.13 14.49 -4.95
N THR A 66 -8.28 14.47 -3.93
CA THR A 66 -6.89 14.95 -4.04
C THR A 66 -6.02 14.00 -4.86
N LEU A 67 -6.17 12.68 -4.69
CA LEU A 67 -5.46 11.69 -5.51
C LEU A 67 -5.86 11.78 -6.99
N PHE A 68 -7.15 11.96 -7.28
CA PHE A 68 -7.63 12.20 -8.64
C PHE A 68 -7.02 13.45 -9.26
N LYS A 69 -7.05 14.58 -8.53
CA LYS A 69 -6.40 15.82 -8.99
C LYS A 69 -4.89 15.64 -9.20
N ALA A 70 -4.21 14.94 -8.30
CA ALA A 70 -2.78 14.66 -8.41
C ALA A 70 -2.48 13.83 -9.67
N TYR A 71 -3.30 12.82 -9.94
CA TYR A 71 -3.21 12.01 -11.14
C TYR A 71 -3.44 12.86 -12.40
N ASP A 72 -4.53 13.62 -12.47
CA ASP A 72 -4.87 14.45 -13.64
C ASP A 72 -3.72 15.39 -14.01
N ARG A 73 -3.07 15.99 -12.99
CA ARG A 73 -1.96 16.92 -13.13
C ARG A 73 -0.57 16.26 -13.23
N ALA A 74 -0.52 14.93 -13.34
CA ALA A 74 0.72 14.15 -13.44
C ALA A 74 1.72 14.36 -12.28
N VAL A 75 1.21 14.69 -11.08
CA VAL A 75 2.01 14.77 -9.85
C VAL A 75 2.36 13.38 -9.34
N THR A 76 1.46 12.42 -9.56
CA THR A 76 1.72 10.99 -9.35
C THR A 76 1.91 10.28 -10.70
N PRO A 77 2.64 9.15 -10.74
CA PRO A 77 2.84 8.39 -11.97
C PRO A 77 1.51 7.97 -12.61
N LYS A 78 1.36 8.22 -13.92
CA LYS A 78 0.16 7.84 -14.69
C LYS A 78 -0.05 6.32 -14.82
N ALA A 79 0.96 5.52 -14.48
CA ALA A 79 0.87 4.07 -14.45
C ALA A 79 -0.08 3.54 -13.36
N ILE A 80 -0.42 4.35 -12.36
CA ILE A 80 -1.37 4.03 -11.31
C ILE A 80 -2.60 4.91 -11.48
N ASP A 81 -3.69 4.31 -11.92
CA ASP A 81 -5.01 4.95 -11.91
C ASP A 81 -5.52 5.08 -10.47
N PRO A 82 -5.98 6.26 -10.00
CA PRO A 82 -6.58 6.40 -8.68
C PRO A 82 -7.76 5.44 -8.42
N TRP A 83 -8.47 4.97 -9.45
CA TRP A 83 -9.54 3.99 -9.32
C TRP A 83 -9.08 2.63 -8.78
N ILE A 84 -7.81 2.29 -8.94
CA ILE A 84 -7.24 1.04 -8.38
C ILE A 84 -6.64 1.25 -6.98
N VAL A 85 -6.65 2.47 -6.44
CA VAL A 85 -6.15 2.76 -5.10
C VAL A 85 -7.28 2.57 -4.09
N SER A 86 -7.07 1.69 -3.12
CA SER A 86 -8.01 1.48 -2.01
C SER A 86 -7.40 2.01 -0.71
N ALA A 87 -7.95 3.12 -0.20
CA ALA A 87 -7.44 3.81 0.98
C ALA A 87 -8.25 3.48 2.25
N PHE A 88 -7.56 3.17 3.35
CA PHE A 88 -8.16 2.78 4.64
C PHE A 88 -7.60 3.57 5.81
N SER A 89 -8.45 3.87 6.78
CA SER A 89 -8.00 4.40 8.08
C SER A 89 -7.28 3.31 8.87
N PRO A 90 -6.17 3.62 9.59
CA PRO A 90 -5.52 2.68 10.50
C PRO A 90 -6.43 2.27 11.67
N LYS A 91 -7.51 3.02 11.96
CA LYS A 91 -8.49 2.68 12.99
C LYS A 91 -9.61 1.77 12.49
N SER A 92 -9.77 1.62 11.18
CA SER A 92 -10.74 0.70 10.59
C SER A 92 -10.36 -0.77 10.88
N GLY A 93 -11.34 -1.67 10.80
CA GLY A 93 -11.08 -3.11 10.96
C GLY A 93 -10.03 -3.63 9.96
N PHE A 94 -10.11 -3.16 8.71
CA PHE A 94 -9.11 -3.48 7.68
C PHE A 94 -7.73 -2.91 8.03
N GLY A 95 -7.65 -1.63 8.37
CA GLY A 95 -6.37 -0.96 8.67
C GLY A 95 -5.64 -1.60 9.85
N LYS A 96 -6.36 -1.96 10.92
CA LYS A 96 -5.79 -2.69 12.06
C LYS A 96 -5.22 -4.05 11.63
N ALA A 97 -6.02 -4.86 10.96
CA ALA A 97 -5.60 -6.17 10.47
C ALA A 97 -4.38 -6.07 9.53
N TYR A 98 -4.36 -5.09 8.64
CA TYR A 98 -3.22 -4.82 7.76
C TYR A 98 -1.94 -4.50 8.55
N LEU A 99 -2.02 -3.61 9.53
CA LEU A 99 -0.86 -3.21 10.34
C LEU A 99 -0.40 -4.33 11.29
N GLU A 100 -1.24 -5.34 11.52
CA GLU A 100 -0.93 -6.52 12.34
C GLU A 100 -0.34 -7.70 11.53
N ILE A 101 -0.41 -7.70 10.19
CA ILE A 101 0.13 -8.76 9.30
C ILE A 101 1.52 -9.21 9.77
N ILE A 102 1.64 -10.41 10.32
CA ILE A 102 2.95 -10.90 10.78
C ILE A 102 3.80 -11.22 9.55
N ASP A 103 5.01 -10.69 9.53
CA ASP A 103 6.03 -11.06 8.54
C ASP A 103 6.68 -12.36 9.03
N ILE A 104 6.17 -13.49 8.56
CA ILE A 104 6.66 -14.81 9.00
C ILE A 104 7.88 -15.16 8.14
N GLN A 105 9.07 -15.00 8.70
CA GLN A 105 10.29 -15.59 8.15
C GLN A 105 10.41 -17.04 8.63
N ILE A 106 10.13 -18.01 7.76
CA ILE A 106 10.37 -19.43 8.06
C ILE A 106 11.76 -19.78 7.55
N GLY A 107 12.68 -20.10 8.45
CA GLY A 107 13.97 -20.66 8.05
C GLY A 107 13.78 -22.09 7.56
N VAL A 108 14.02 -22.35 6.27
CA VAL A 108 14.05 -23.71 5.72
C VAL A 108 15.45 -24.25 5.94
N ARG A 109 15.55 -25.43 6.55
CA ARG A 109 16.82 -26.14 6.70
C ARG A 109 16.90 -27.15 5.56
N THR A 110 17.92 -27.02 4.72
CA THR A 110 18.23 -28.01 3.68
C THR A 110 18.64 -29.34 4.30
N GLU A 111 18.60 -30.43 3.52
CA GLU A 111 19.06 -31.76 3.97
C GLU A 111 20.51 -31.74 4.47
N ASP A 112 21.35 -30.84 3.91
CA ASP A 112 22.74 -30.61 4.34
C ASP A 112 22.88 -29.75 5.61
N GLY A 113 21.75 -29.39 6.24
CA GLY A 113 21.73 -28.62 7.48
C GLY A 113 21.95 -27.12 7.31
N GLN A 114 22.14 -26.61 6.09
CA GLN A 114 22.25 -25.17 5.82
C GLN A 114 20.89 -24.49 5.98
N HIS A 115 20.88 -23.38 6.72
CA HIS A 115 19.74 -22.47 6.78
C HIS A 115 19.68 -21.66 5.49
N VAL A 116 18.63 -21.90 4.71
CA VAL A 116 18.28 -21.01 3.59
C VAL A 116 17.09 -20.19 4.09
N SER A 117 17.30 -18.88 4.25
CA SER A 117 16.17 -17.98 4.43
C SER A 117 15.50 -17.82 3.06
N GLU A 118 14.66 -18.78 2.69
CA GLU A 118 13.67 -18.47 1.66
C GLU A 118 12.66 -17.52 2.31
N GLU A 119 12.68 -16.25 1.90
CA GLU A 119 11.51 -15.41 2.05
C GLU A 119 10.36 -16.20 1.41
N PHE A 120 9.41 -16.70 2.22
CA PHE A 120 8.18 -17.25 1.69
C PHE A 120 7.37 -16.09 1.10
N ALA A 121 7.75 -15.71 -0.11
CA ALA A 121 7.08 -14.79 -1.03
C ALA A 121 5.64 -15.21 -1.40
N PHE A 122 5.11 -16.26 -0.75
CA PHE A 122 3.92 -16.98 -1.16
C PHE A 122 2.84 -17.09 -0.08
N VAL A 123 3.13 -16.73 1.19
CA VAL A 123 2.06 -16.71 2.22
C VAL A 123 1.12 -15.56 1.89
N THR A 124 -0.01 -15.91 1.31
CA THR A 124 -1.09 -14.99 0.98
C THR A 124 -2.00 -14.89 2.19
N GLN A 125 -2.12 -13.68 2.77
CA GLN A 125 -3.04 -13.38 3.85
C GLN A 125 -4.30 -12.73 3.28
N ALA A 126 -5.47 -13.23 3.69
CA ALA A 126 -6.74 -12.63 3.35
C ALA A 126 -7.13 -11.60 4.42
N ILE A 127 -7.41 -10.37 4.01
CA ILE A 127 -7.94 -9.31 4.87
C ILE A 127 -9.17 -8.73 4.19
N GLY A 128 -10.35 -8.96 4.76
CA GLY A 128 -11.60 -8.59 4.11
C GLY A 128 -11.69 -9.19 2.69
N PRO A 129 -11.95 -8.38 1.65
CA PRO A 129 -12.05 -8.88 0.27
C PRO A 129 -10.68 -9.03 -0.42
N PHE A 130 -9.58 -8.66 0.23
CA PHE A 130 -8.26 -8.59 -0.38
C PHE A 130 -7.35 -9.73 0.05
N ARG A 131 -6.53 -10.17 -0.89
CA ARG A 131 -5.43 -11.12 -0.70
C ARG A 131 -4.11 -10.38 -0.88
N ILE A 132 -3.26 -10.43 0.14
CA ILE A 132 -1.99 -9.70 0.21
C ILE A 132 -0.86 -10.70 0.43
N ARG A 133 0.30 -10.47 -0.19
CA ARG A 133 1.53 -11.24 0.06
C ARG A 133 2.58 -10.36 0.73
N ALA A 134 3.41 -10.93 1.58
CA ALA A 134 4.45 -10.19 2.30
C ALA A 134 5.39 -9.44 1.33
N ASN A 135 5.82 -10.09 0.26
CA ASN A 135 6.67 -9.51 -0.78
C ASN A 135 5.97 -8.48 -1.70
N TRP A 136 4.69 -8.18 -1.46
CA TRP A 136 3.95 -7.11 -2.16
C TRP A 136 3.81 -5.85 -1.31
N MET A 137 4.32 -5.86 -0.08
CA MET A 137 4.28 -4.75 0.86
C MET A 137 5.52 -3.86 0.69
N TYR A 138 5.30 -2.55 0.58
CA TYR A 138 6.36 -1.53 0.51
C TYR A 138 6.57 -0.87 1.86
N ILE A 139 5.48 -0.73 2.63
CA ILE A 139 5.49 -0.15 3.95
C ILE A 139 4.55 -0.94 4.84
N LYS A 140 5.08 -1.30 6.01
CA LYS A 140 4.31 -1.69 7.17
C LYS A 140 4.79 -0.85 8.36
N GLY A 141 4.26 0.37 8.47
CA GLY A 141 4.68 1.35 9.46
C GLY A 141 3.90 1.24 10.75
N LYS A 142 4.48 1.74 11.84
CA LYS A 142 3.69 2.06 13.04
C LYS A 142 2.79 3.27 12.72
N PRO A 143 1.66 3.43 13.43
CA PRO A 143 0.88 4.67 13.37
C PRO A 143 1.79 5.90 13.51
N ILE A 144 1.57 6.91 12.68
CA ILE A 144 2.46 8.08 12.63
C ILE A 144 2.46 8.77 13.99
N SER A 145 3.65 8.92 14.56
CA SER A 145 3.85 9.52 15.89
C SER A 145 3.56 11.02 15.92
N ASN A 146 3.58 11.70 14.77
CA ASN A 146 3.27 13.13 14.64
C ASN A 146 2.19 13.40 13.58
N PRO A 147 0.90 13.28 13.95
CA PRO A 147 -0.22 13.50 13.03
C PRO A 147 -0.25 14.91 12.41
N GLU A 148 0.18 15.92 13.17
CA GLU A 148 0.25 17.30 12.70
C GLU A 148 1.27 17.47 11.56
N ALA A 149 2.38 16.73 11.60
CA ALA A 149 3.34 16.71 10.52
C ALA A 149 2.75 16.09 9.24
N GLN A 150 1.96 15.02 9.36
CA GLN A 150 1.27 14.41 8.22
C GLN A 150 0.24 15.37 7.62
N LEU A 151 -0.54 16.07 8.45
CA LEU A 151 -1.52 17.05 7.97
C LEU A 151 -0.85 18.25 7.29
N ARG A 152 0.26 18.76 7.83
CA ARG A 152 1.06 19.79 7.14
C ARG A 152 1.62 19.31 5.82
N GLY A 153 2.09 18.07 5.75
CA GLY A 153 2.51 17.43 4.50
C GLY A 153 1.36 17.42 3.47
N TRP A 154 0.18 16.97 3.90
CA TRP A 154 -1.01 16.94 3.06
C TRP A 154 -1.44 18.31 2.53
N HIS A 155 -1.41 19.36 3.37
CA HIS A 155 -1.71 20.71 2.92
C HIS A 155 -0.70 21.22 1.89
N ARG A 156 0.59 20.91 2.05
CA ARG A 156 1.60 21.25 1.04
C ARG A 156 1.34 20.52 -0.27
N PHE A 157 1.08 19.20 -0.20
CA PHE A 157 0.73 18.40 -1.37
C PHE A 157 -0.46 18.99 -2.13
N THR A 158 -1.55 19.30 -1.43
CA THR A 158 -2.76 19.89 -2.02
C THR A 158 -2.45 21.23 -2.67
N LYS A 159 -1.69 22.09 -1.99
CA LYS A 159 -1.28 23.40 -2.51
C LYS A 159 -0.38 23.29 -3.74
N ASP A 160 0.55 22.33 -3.76
CA ASP A 160 1.45 22.11 -4.89
C ASP A 160 0.67 21.58 -6.11
N ILE A 161 -0.29 20.67 -5.89
CA ILE A 161 -1.25 20.25 -6.89
C ILE A 161 -1.98 21.47 -7.46
N GLU A 162 -2.55 22.33 -6.61
CA GLU A 162 -3.28 23.55 -7.00
C GLU A 162 -2.46 24.54 -7.82
N LYS A 163 -1.19 24.76 -7.49
CA LYS A 163 -0.31 25.64 -8.27
C LYS A 163 -0.08 25.17 -9.69
N LEU A 164 -0.07 23.87 -9.93
CA LEU A 164 0.09 23.31 -11.28
C LEU A 164 -1.16 23.49 -12.16
N ALA A 165 -2.25 24.05 -11.62
CA ALA A 165 -3.48 24.33 -12.35
C ALA A 165 -3.64 25.80 -12.79
N ALA A 166 -2.77 26.68 -12.31
CA ALA A 166 -2.77 28.11 -12.59
C ALA A 166 -1.67 28.45 -13.59
#